data_AF-M1D431-F1
#
_entry.id   AF-M1D431-F1
#
_cell.length_a   1.000
_cell.length_b   1.000
_cell.length_c   1.000
_cell.angle_alpha   90.00
_cell.angle_beta   90.00
_cell.angle_gamma   90.00
#
_symmetry.space_group_name_H-M   'P 1'
#
loop_
_entity.id
_entity.type
_entity.pdbx_description
1 polymer ?
#
loop_
_entity_poly.entity_id
_entity_poly.type
_entity_poly.pdbx_seq_one_letter_code
_entity_poly.pdbx_strand_id
1 'polypeptide(L)'
;MRMSVNLRDLFLYEAFLYYNPLLLVTIMVWFWGMNLWVFAQANVNFPKIFDLDQNHLSHREIWKCATWMTIIVPTSMTAYLYLYSNGEVTLAASQPVLLYAAFAMALIFPFHIFYLSSRYFLLRTLWRIVFPLQAIAFADFFLADILTSMSKVFSDLERSVCRMVHRQVATIAWFEADSVCGSHSVAIPIVLVLPYLFRLFQCLRQYKDTRDKTTLFNALKYSTAVPVIFVSALKYHVFPDNWVNLYRPLWLVSAVVNCLYSFYWDLTRDWDLR
;
A
#
# COMPACT_ATOMS: atom_id res chain seq x y z
N MET A 1 -2.22 -37.94 0.94
CA MET A 1 -0.84 -37.86 1.47
C MET A 1 -0.81 -36.74 2.52
N ARG A 2 -0.42 -36.99 3.79
CA ARG A 2 -0.34 -35.92 4.81
C ARG A 2 0.91 -35.08 4.53
N MET A 3 0.75 -33.79 4.23
CA MET A 3 1.87 -32.84 4.15
C MET A 3 2.55 -32.70 5.52
N SER A 4 3.88 -32.59 5.52
CA SER A 4 4.64 -32.28 6.75
C SER A 4 4.31 -30.87 7.25
N VAL A 5 4.51 -30.61 8.55
CA VAL A 5 4.19 -29.33 9.19
C VAL A 5 4.95 -28.17 8.52
N ASN A 6 6.26 -28.32 8.29
CA ASN A 6 7.08 -27.31 7.62
C ASN A 6 6.60 -26.97 6.20
N LEU A 7 6.12 -27.98 5.46
CA LEU A 7 5.60 -27.78 4.11
C LEU A 7 4.24 -27.07 4.13
N ARG A 8 3.42 -27.35 5.15
CA ARG A 8 2.14 -26.65 5.35
C ARG A 8 2.34 -25.18 5.73
N ASP A 9 3.30 -24.89 6.59
CA ASP A 9 3.59 -23.52 7.01
C ASP A 9 4.18 -22.69 5.85
N LEU A 10 5.04 -23.31 5.04
CA LEU A 10 5.55 -22.71 3.80
C LEU A 10 4.41 -22.46 2.79
N PHE A 11 3.51 -23.43 2.62
CA PHE A 11 2.37 -23.33 1.72
C PHE A 11 1.41 -22.20 2.11
N LEU A 12 1.09 -22.05 3.39
CA LEU A 12 0.27 -20.95 3.89
C LEU A 12 0.98 -19.60 3.77
N TYR A 13 2.30 -19.58 3.95
CA TYR A 13 3.10 -18.37 3.75
C TYR A 13 3.06 -17.89 2.30
N GLU A 14 3.15 -18.78 1.31
CA GLU A 14 3.03 -18.40 -0.11
C GLU A 14 1.66 -17.81 -0.44
N ALA A 15 0.59 -18.47 0.02
CA ALA A 15 -0.76 -17.94 -0.16
C ALA A 15 -0.90 -16.56 0.52
N PHE A 16 -0.38 -16.40 1.73
CA PHE A 16 -0.38 -15.11 2.41
C PHE A 16 0.38 -14.05 1.60
N LEU A 17 1.57 -14.36 1.10
CA LEU A 17 2.39 -13.44 0.31
C LEU A 17 1.61 -12.90 -0.90
N TYR A 18 0.96 -13.77 -1.69
CA TYR A 18 0.27 -13.35 -2.90
C TYR A 18 -1.10 -12.70 -2.68
N TYR A 19 -1.81 -13.03 -1.60
CA TYR A 19 -3.19 -12.57 -1.41
C TYR A 19 -3.32 -11.45 -0.37
N ASN A 20 -2.38 -11.32 0.56
CA ASN A 20 -2.40 -10.26 1.58
C ASN A 20 -2.51 -8.84 0.99
N PRO A 21 -1.78 -8.47 -0.08
CA PRO A 21 -1.89 -7.11 -0.63
C PRO A 21 -3.30 -6.77 -1.09
N LEU A 22 -3.93 -7.63 -1.90
CA LEU A 22 -5.27 -7.39 -2.41
C LEU A 22 -6.35 -7.52 -1.33
N LEU A 23 -6.15 -8.36 -0.31
CA LEU A 23 -7.03 -8.41 0.86
C LEU A 23 -7.01 -7.07 1.63
N LEU A 24 -5.82 -6.53 1.90
CA LEU A 24 -5.69 -5.24 2.60
C LEU A 24 -6.20 -4.06 1.75
N VAL A 25 -6.00 -4.09 0.43
CA VAL A 25 -6.64 -3.13 -0.49
C VAL A 25 -8.17 -3.25 -0.43
N THR A 26 -8.72 -4.47 -0.38
CA THR A 26 -10.16 -4.69 -0.25
C THR A 26 -10.71 -4.09 1.05
N ILE A 27 -10.01 -4.27 2.17
CA ILE A 27 -10.38 -3.67 3.46
C ILE A 27 -10.29 -2.14 3.39
N MET A 28 -9.28 -1.58 2.74
CA MET A 28 -9.18 -0.12 2.52
C MET A 28 -10.40 0.41 1.76
N VAL A 29 -10.86 -0.28 0.72
CA VAL A 29 -12.06 0.13 -0.05
C VAL A 29 -13.32 0.06 0.81
N TRP A 30 -13.43 -0.93 1.71
CA TRP A 30 -14.50 -0.98 2.71
C TRP A 30 -14.48 0.24 3.64
N PHE A 31 -13.31 0.58 4.20
CA PHE A 31 -13.15 1.75 5.05
C PHE A 31 -13.44 3.06 4.32
N TRP A 32 -13.06 3.16 3.05
CA TRP A 32 -13.45 4.31 2.22
C TRP A 32 -14.96 4.41 2.07
N GLY A 33 -15.66 3.30 1.79
CA GLY A 33 -17.12 3.28 1.73
C GLY A 33 -17.78 3.67 3.06
N MET A 34 -17.21 3.23 4.19
CA MET A 34 -17.67 3.61 5.52
C MET A 34 -17.49 5.11 5.78
N ASN A 35 -16.34 5.69 5.42
CA ASN A 35 -16.10 7.13 5.52
C ASN A 35 -17.13 7.93 4.71
N LEU A 36 -17.39 7.54 3.46
CA LEU A 36 -18.42 8.20 2.63
C LEU A 36 -19.82 8.10 3.23
N TRP A 37 -20.14 6.97 3.87
CA TRP A 37 -21.42 6.82 4.58
C TRP A 37 -21.51 7.76 5.78
N VAL A 38 -20.46 7.83 6.62
CA VAL A 38 -20.39 8.76 7.75
C VAL A 38 -20.48 10.21 7.28
N PHE A 39 -19.78 10.59 6.22
CA PHE A 39 -19.87 11.93 5.64
C PHE A 39 -21.29 12.27 5.19
N ALA A 40 -21.99 11.32 4.57
CA ALA A 40 -23.39 11.50 4.21
C ALA A 40 -24.31 11.67 5.43
N GLN A 41 -24.11 10.89 6.50
CA GLN A 41 -24.90 11.02 7.74
C GLN A 41 -24.62 12.33 8.48
N ALA A 42 -23.37 12.78 8.47
CA ALA A 42 -22.94 14.04 9.10
C ALA A 42 -23.20 15.28 8.21
N ASN A 43 -23.86 15.13 7.05
CA ASN A 43 -24.11 16.20 6.09
C ASN A 43 -22.84 16.94 5.59
N VAL A 44 -21.71 16.23 5.53
CA VAL A 44 -20.46 16.74 4.98
C VAL A 44 -20.52 16.70 3.45
N ASN A 45 -20.39 17.86 2.80
CA ASN A 45 -20.38 17.96 1.33
C ASN A 45 -19.02 17.53 0.75
N PHE A 46 -18.73 16.23 0.81
CA PHE A 46 -17.49 15.65 0.31
C PHE A 46 -17.26 15.87 -1.20
N PRO A 47 -18.28 15.89 -2.09
CA PRO A 47 -18.03 16.17 -3.51
C PRO A 47 -17.40 17.54 -3.73
N LYS A 48 -17.84 18.55 -2.97
CA LYS A 48 -17.25 19.89 -3.03
C LYS A 48 -15.82 19.92 -2.46
N ILE A 49 -15.55 19.20 -1.38
CA ILE A 49 -14.22 19.16 -0.73
C ILE A 49 -13.17 18.49 -1.64
N PHE A 50 -13.57 17.41 -2.32
CA PHE A 50 -12.70 16.65 -3.21
C PHE A 50 -12.73 17.14 -4.66
N ASP A 51 -13.51 18.19 -4.96
CA ASP A 51 -13.73 18.74 -6.31
C ASP A 51 -14.19 17.66 -7.31
N LEU A 52 -15.18 16.87 -6.90
CA LEU A 52 -15.73 15.75 -7.66
C LEU A 52 -16.87 16.20 -8.58
N ASP A 53 -17.00 15.52 -9.71
CA ASP A 53 -18.11 15.70 -10.65
C ASP A 53 -19.44 15.14 -10.11
N GLN A 54 -20.55 15.44 -10.79
CA GLN A 54 -21.86 14.90 -10.42
C GLN A 54 -21.95 13.36 -10.58
N ASN A 55 -21.02 12.76 -11.32
CA ASN A 55 -20.96 11.31 -11.58
C ASN A 55 -20.04 10.56 -10.59
N HIS A 56 -19.77 11.14 -9.43
CA HIS A 56 -18.97 10.51 -8.39
C HIS A 56 -19.67 9.31 -7.76
N LEU A 57 -18.88 8.35 -7.26
CA LEU A 57 -19.44 7.17 -6.61
C LEU A 57 -19.97 7.50 -5.22
N SER A 58 -21.19 7.02 -4.97
CA SER A 58 -21.78 6.98 -3.64
C SER A 58 -21.16 5.86 -2.79
N HIS A 59 -21.32 5.95 -1.46
CA HIS A 59 -20.91 4.89 -0.54
C HIS A 59 -21.48 3.51 -0.92
N ARG A 60 -22.71 3.46 -1.48
CA ARG A 60 -23.36 2.22 -1.92
C ARG A 60 -22.61 1.55 -3.08
N GLU A 61 -22.13 2.33 -4.03
CA GLU A 61 -21.37 1.81 -5.18
C GLU A 61 -19.98 1.36 -4.76
N ILE A 62 -19.34 2.11 -3.87
CA ILE A 62 -18.05 1.69 -3.26
C ILE A 62 -18.22 0.38 -2.50
N TRP A 63 -19.29 0.19 -1.72
CA TRP A 63 -19.56 -1.08 -1.04
C TRP A 63 -19.89 -2.23 -2.00
N LYS A 64 -20.54 -1.97 -3.15
CA LYS A 64 -20.70 -2.99 -4.19
C LYS A 64 -19.33 -3.45 -4.72
N CYS A 65 -18.43 -2.52 -5.02
CA CYS A 65 -17.05 -2.84 -5.41
C CYS A 65 -16.33 -3.65 -4.32
N ALA A 66 -16.39 -3.18 -3.07
CA ALA A 66 -15.77 -3.86 -1.92
C ALA A 66 -16.33 -5.28 -1.73
N THR A 67 -17.64 -5.48 -1.91
CA THR A 67 -18.29 -6.79 -1.84
C THR A 67 -17.77 -7.73 -2.93
N TRP A 68 -17.71 -7.26 -4.18
CA TRP A 68 -17.15 -8.06 -5.27
C TRP A 68 -15.68 -8.43 -5.02
N MET A 69 -14.86 -7.49 -4.55
CA MET A 69 -13.47 -7.76 -4.19
C MET A 69 -13.38 -8.81 -3.05
N THR A 70 -14.27 -8.71 -2.06
CA THR A 70 -14.35 -9.64 -0.91
C THR A 70 -14.77 -11.06 -1.34
N ILE A 71 -15.48 -11.21 -2.45
CA ILE A 71 -15.81 -12.51 -3.02
C ILE A 71 -14.66 -13.01 -3.89
N ILE A 72 -14.18 -12.19 -4.82
CA ILE A 72 -13.22 -12.59 -5.86
C ILE A 72 -11.85 -12.95 -5.26
N VAL A 73 -11.31 -12.14 -4.34
CA VAL A 73 -9.95 -12.34 -3.80
C VAL A 73 -9.86 -13.66 -3.00
N PRO A 74 -10.74 -13.94 -2.02
CA PRO A 74 -10.72 -15.23 -1.30
C PRO A 74 -11.11 -16.41 -2.18
N THR A 75 -11.98 -16.24 -3.19
CA THR A 75 -12.29 -17.31 -4.15
C THR A 75 -11.06 -17.71 -4.94
N SER A 76 -10.31 -16.73 -5.46
CA SER A 76 -9.03 -16.99 -6.13
C SER A 76 -8.01 -17.63 -5.18
N MET A 77 -7.91 -17.16 -3.94
CA MET A 77 -7.04 -17.78 -2.92
C MET A 77 -7.42 -19.24 -2.67
N THR A 78 -8.71 -19.53 -2.54
CA THR A 78 -9.21 -20.90 -2.34
C THR A 78 -8.92 -21.78 -3.54
N ALA A 79 -9.09 -21.27 -4.76
CA ALA A 79 -8.74 -21.96 -5.99
C ALA A 79 -7.22 -22.24 -6.08
N TYR A 80 -6.37 -21.26 -5.74
CA TYR A 80 -4.92 -21.43 -5.65
C TYR A 80 -4.55 -22.56 -4.69
N LEU A 81 -5.09 -22.53 -3.46
CA LEU A 81 -4.82 -23.54 -2.44
C LEU A 81 -5.26 -24.94 -2.90
N TYR A 82 -6.47 -25.03 -3.48
CA TYR A 82 -7.01 -26.28 -4.00
C TYR A 82 -6.15 -26.86 -5.13
N LEU A 83 -5.85 -26.07 -6.16
CA LEU A 83 -5.06 -26.51 -7.32
C LEU A 83 -3.65 -26.93 -6.90
N TYR A 84 -3.00 -26.15 -6.04
CA TYR A 84 -1.67 -26.48 -5.55
C TYR A 84 -1.67 -27.76 -4.72
N SER A 85 -2.67 -27.96 -3.86
CA SER A 85 -2.80 -29.18 -3.06
C SER A 85 -3.00 -30.46 -3.88
N ASN A 86 -3.54 -30.33 -5.10
CA ASN A 86 -3.71 -31.42 -6.05
C ASN A 86 -2.50 -31.61 -6.99
N GLY A 87 -1.44 -30.81 -6.82
CA GLY A 87 -0.23 -30.89 -7.65
C GLY A 87 -0.31 -30.14 -8.98
N GLU A 88 -1.39 -29.40 -9.24
CA GLU A 88 -1.60 -28.60 -10.46
C GLU A 88 -0.87 -27.25 -10.37
N VAL A 89 0.45 -27.28 -10.25
CA VAL A 89 1.30 -26.11 -9.95
C VAL A 89 1.12 -24.98 -10.96
N THR A 90 1.03 -25.29 -12.26
CA THR A 90 0.88 -24.27 -13.32
C THR A 90 -0.47 -23.55 -13.22
N LEU A 91 -1.55 -24.28 -12.95
CA LEU A 91 -2.89 -23.71 -12.79
C LEU A 91 -3.02 -22.95 -11.46
N ALA A 92 -2.36 -23.41 -10.41
CA ALA A 92 -2.27 -22.67 -9.16
C ALA A 92 -1.53 -21.34 -9.38
N ALA A 93 -0.35 -21.37 -10.01
CA ALA A 93 0.46 -20.18 -10.28
C ALA A 93 -0.27 -19.13 -11.13
N SER A 94 -1.17 -19.54 -12.02
CA SER A 94 -1.96 -18.60 -12.83
C SER A 94 -3.02 -17.85 -12.03
N GLN A 95 -3.51 -18.39 -10.90
CA GLN A 95 -4.57 -17.75 -10.10
C GLN A 95 -4.21 -16.33 -9.62
N PRO A 96 -3.11 -16.11 -8.87
CA PRO A 96 -2.75 -14.77 -8.43
C PRO A 96 -2.35 -13.86 -9.60
N VAL A 97 -1.72 -14.40 -10.65
CA VAL A 97 -1.33 -13.63 -11.84
C VAL A 97 -2.56 -13.07 -12.56
N LEU A 98 -3.56 -13.91 -12.83
CA LEU A 98 -4.81 -13.51 -13.47
C LEU A 98 -5.60 -12.53 -12.59
N LEU A 99 -5.61 -12.75 -11.28
CA LEU A 99 -6.26 -11.84 -10.33
C LEU A 99 -5.64 -10.44 -10.40
N TYR A 100 -4.31 -10.34 -10.29
CA TYR A 100 -3.60 -9.06 -10.33
C TYR A 100 -3.78 -8.38 -11.69
N ALA A 101 -3.69 -9.13 -12.78
CA ALA A 101 -3.94 -8.62 -14.12
C ALA A 101 -5.38 -8.09 -14.28
N ALA A 102 -6.38 -8.80 -13.76
CA ALA A 102 -7.78 -8.37 -13.81
C ALA A 102 -8.02 -7.07 -13.03
N PHE A 103 -7.44 -6.93 -11.83
CA PHE A 103 -7.54 -5.70 -11.04
C PHE A 103 -6.84 -4.52 -11.72
N ALA A 104 -5.62 -4.72 -12.22
CA ALA A 104 -4.88 -3.69 -12.95
C ALA A 104 -5.63 -3.27 -14.22
N MET A 105 -6.15 -4.24 -14.97
CA MET A 105 -6.96 -3.99 -16.16
C MET A 105 -8.22 -3.20 -15.80
N ALA A 106 -8.99 -3.63 -14.80
CA ALA A 106 -10.20 -2.92 -14.37
C ALA A 106 -9.91 -1.46 -13.96
N LEU A 107 -8.76 -1.20 -13.32
CA LEU A 107 -8.36 0.15 -12.93
C LEU A 107 -7.99 1.04 -14.13
N ILE A 108 -7.22 0.53 -15.08
CA ILE A 108 -6.64 1.32 -16.19
C ILE A 108 -7.55 1.35 -17.43
N PHE A 109 -8.57 0.49 -17.50
CA PHE A 109 -9.41 0.30 -18.69
C PHE A 109 -9.98 1.63 -19.25
N PRO A 110 -9.70 2.02 -20.51
CA PRO A 110 -10.06 3.37 -20.96
C PRO A 110 -11.55 3.56 -21.30
N PHE A 111 -12.32 2.46 -21.39
CA PHE A 111 -13.73 2.51 -21.79
C PHE A 111 -14.65 2.86 -20.62
N HIS A 112 -15.89 3.28 -20.93
CA HIS A 112 -16.97 3.61 -19.98
C HIS A 112 -17.54 2.39 -19.22
N ILE A 113 -16.68 1.44 -18.87
CA ILE A 113 -16.99 0.24 -18.09
C ILE A 113 -16.28 0.40 -16.73
N PHE A 114 -16.90 -0.04 -15.64
CA PHE A 114 -16.38 0.10 -14.27
C PHE A 114 -16.11 1.55 -13.80
N TYR A 115 -17.10 2.45 -13.89
CA TYR A 115 -17.03 3.77 -13.24
C TYR A 115 -15.84 4.65 -13.69
N LEU A 116 -15.76 4.93 -15.00
CA LEU A 116 -14.65 5.65 -15.63
C LEU A 116 -14.26 6.96 -14.92
N SER A 117 -15.22 7.83 -14.58
CA SER A 117 -14.92 9.12 -13.91
C SER A 117 -14.12 8.93 -12.63
N SER A 118 -14.50 7.95 -11.80
CA SER A 118 -13.83 7.70 -10.53
C SER A 118 -12.44 7.08 -10.69
N ARG A 119 -12.27 6.18 -11.67
CA ARG A 119 -10.94 5.62 -11.99
C ARG A 119 -10.00 6.69 -12.53
N TYR A 120 -10.50 7.54 -13.42
CA TYR A 120 -9.73 8.67 -13.95
C TYR A 120 -9.37 9.67 -12.85
N PHE A 121 -10.30 9.99 -11.94
CA PHE A 121 -10.03 10.82 -10.78
C PHE A 121 -8.92 10.24 -9.90
N LEU A 122 -8.99 8.94 -9.58
CA LEU A 122 -7.97 8.25 -8.79
C LEU A 122 -6.60 8.27 -9.49
N LEU A 123 -6.54 7.86 -10.75
CA LEU A 123 -5.29 7.81 -11.52
C LEU A 123 -4.67 9.20 -11.70
N ARG A 124 -5.48 10.22 -12.00
CA ARG A 124 -5.02 11.61 -12.10
C ARG A 124 -4.50 12.11 -10.75
N THR A 125 -5.17 11.79 -9.65
CA THR A 125 -4.72 12.17 -8.30
C THR A 125 -3.41 11.46 -7.93
N LEU A 126 -3.27 10.17 -8.22
CA LEU A 126 -2.00 9.45 -8.05
C LEU A 126 -0.87 10.08 -8.87
N TRP A 127 -1.12 10.47 -10.12
CA TRP A 127 -0.14 11.18 -10.94
C TRP A 127 0.32 12.50 -10.32
N ARG A 128 -0.63 13.30 -9.79
CA ARG A 128 -0.33 14.56 -9.10
C ARG A 128 0.45 14.38 -7.79
N ILE A 129 0.24 13.26 -7.09
CA ILE A 129 0.98 12.90 -5.88
C ILE A 129 2.43 12.57 -6.21
N VAL A 130 2.65 11.75 -7.26
CA VAL A 130 4.01 11.37 -7.70
C VAL A 130 4.77 12.59 -8.23
N PHE A 131 4.07 13.47 -8.96
CA PHE A 131 4.64 14.67 -9.56
C PHE A 131 3.92 15.93 -9.07
N PRO A 132 4.26 16.45 -7.87
CA PRO A 132 3.62 17.63 -7.27
C PRO A 132 4.09 18.95 -7.94
N LEU A 133 3.79 19.10 -9.23
CA LEU A 133 4.22 20.23 -10.06
C LEU A 133 3.28 21.45 -9.95
N GLN A 134 2.05 21.23 -9.48
CA GLN A 134 1.02 22.25 -9.28
C GLN A 134 0.69 22.44 -7.80
N ALA A 135 -0.18 23.41 -7.50
CA ALA A 135 -0.69 23.61 -6.16
C ALA A 135 -1.38 22.34 -5.63
N ILE A 136 -1.09 21.97 -4.39
CA ILE A 136 -1.58 20.73 -3.78
C ILE A 136 -3.06 20.88 -3.46
N ALA A 137 -3.92 20.09 -4.11
CA ALA A 137 -5.34 20.04 -3.78
C ALA A 137 -5.58 19.17 -2.54
N PHE A 138 -6.74 19.33 -1.90
CA PHE A 138 -7.13 18.50 -0.75
C PHE A 138 -7.13 17.01 -1.09
N ALA A 139 -7.64 16.61 -2.25
CA ALA A 139 -7.63 15.22 -2.71
C ALA A 139 -6.20 14.64 -2.80
N ASP A 140 -5.23 15.43 -3.26
CA ASP A 140 -3.82 15.02 -3.40
C ASP A 140 -3.19 14.79 -2.02
N PHE A 141 -3.47 15.68 -1.07
CA PHE A 141 -3.05 15.57 0.32
C PHE A 141 -3.67 14.35 1.01
N PHE A 142 -5.00 14.21 0.92
CA PHE A 142 -5.76 13.17 1.62
C PHE A 142 -5.39 11.77 1.12
N LEU A 143 -5.35 11.57 -0.20
CA LEU A 143 -4.99 10.28 -0.77
C LEU A 143 -3.54 9.94 -0.45
N ALA A 144 -2.60 10.90 -0.54
CA ALA A 144 -1.21 10.64 -0.21
C ALA A 144 -1.01 10.22 1.26
N ASP A 145 -1.80 10.76 2.20
CA ASP A 145 -1.75 10.30 3.60
C ASP A 145 -2.23 8.86 3.74
N ILE A 146 -3.29 8.47 3.03
CA ILE A 146 -3.71 7.06 2.96
C ILE A 146 -2.58 6.18 2.41
N LEU A 147 -1.86 6.64 1.38
CA LEU A 147 -0.73 5.88 0.81
C LEU A 147 0.37 5.62 1.85
N THR A 148 0.61 6.52 2.81
CA THR A 148 1.60 6.27 3.89
C THR A 148 1.21 5.10 4.78
N SER A 149 -0.08 4.96 5.09
CA SER A 149 -0.64 3.81 5.82
C SER A 149 -0.59 2.51 4.99
N MET A 150 -0.58 2.63 3.67
CA MET A 150 -0.47 1.51 2.72
C MET A 150 0.98 1.17 2.34
N SER A 151 1.99 1.81 2.93
CA SER A 151 3.42 1.57 2.60
C SER A 151 3.81 0.09 2.66
N LYS A 152 3.42 -0.62 3.72
CA LYS A 152 3.68 -2.05 3.85
C LYS A 152 2.92 -2.88 2.79
N VAL A 153 1.70 -2.49 2.45
CA VAL A 153 0.91 -3.13 1.39
C VAL A 153 1.62 -3.00 0.05
N PHE A 154 2.19 -1.83 -0.27
CA PHE A 154 2.97 -1.66 -1.50
C PHE A 154 4.24 -2.50 -1.52
N SER A 155 4.92 -2.65 -0.39
CA SER A 155 6.07 -3.56 -0.29
C SER A 155 5.70 -5.02 -0.53
N ASP A 156 4.58 -5.49 0.03
CA ASP A 156 4.11 -6.86 -0.21
C ASP A 156 3.60 -7.04 -1.65
N LEU A 157 3.00 -5.99 -2.22
CA LEU A 157 2.60 -5.95 -3.62
C LEU A 157 3.82 -6.05 -4.55
N GLU A 158 4.89 -5.28 -4.30
CA GLU A 158 6.15 -5.34 -5.04
C GLU A 158 6.72 -6.76 -5.02
N ARG A 159 6.84 -7.36 -3.83
CA ARG A 159 7.35 -8.73 -3.66
C ARG A 159 6.51 -9.77 -4.40
N SER A 160 5.18 -9.62 -4.36
CA SER A 160 4.24 -10.48 -5.07
C SER A 160 4.42 -10.38 -6.58
N VAL A 161 4.44 -9.15 -7.11
CA VAL A 161 4.59 -8.89 -8.55
C VAL A 161 5.96 -9.32 -9.05
N CYS A 162 7.03 -9.07 -8.31
CA CYS A 162 8.39 -9.51 -8.65
C CYS A 162 8.42 -11.03 -8.87
N ARG A 163 7.88 -11.81 -7.93
CA ARG A 163 7.80 -13.27 -8.06
C ARG A 163 6.95 -13.73 -9.23
N MET A 164 5.84 -13.05 -9.52
CA MET A 164 5.00 -13.35 -10.69
C MET A 164 5.75 -13.11 -12.01
N VAL A 165 6.44 -11.97 -12.14
CA VAL A 165 7.20 -11.60 -13.35
C VAL A 165 8.36 -12.57 -13.58
N HIS A 166 9.07 -12.96 -12.53
CA HIS A 166 10.19 -13.91 -12.62
C HIS A 166 9.77 -15.39 -12.67
N ARG A 167 8.45 -15.69 -12.78
CA ARG A 167 7.89 -17.06 -12.82
C ARG A 167 8.29 -17.91 -11.61
N GLN A 168 8.46 -17.27 -10.45
CA GLN A 168 8.79 -17.89 -9.16
C GLN A 168 7.54 -18.13 -8.31
N VAL A 169 6.39 -18.36 -8.95
CA VAL A 169 5.13 -18.64 -8.26
C VAL A 169 5.01 -20.14 -8.09
N ALA A 170 4.68 -20.58 -6.87
CA ALA A 170 4.41 -21.98 -6.56
C ALA A 170 5.61 -22.93 -6.84
N THR A 171 6.85 -22.43 -6.76
CA THR A 171 8.08 -23.22 -6.99
C THR A 171 8.81 -23.56 -5.68
N ILE A 172 9.34 -24.78 -5.59
CA ILE A 172 10.09 -25.29 -4.41
C ILE A 172 11.44 -24.57 -4.24
N ALA A 173 11.92 -23.87 -5.28
CA ALA A 173 13.19 -23.13 -5.31
C ALA A 173 13.15 -21.78 -4.56
N TRP A 174 12.46 -21.73 -3.42
CA TRP A 174 12.30 -20.53 -2.59
C TRP A 174 13.62 -20.05 -1.98
N PHE A 175 14.58 -20.95 -1.75
CA PHE A 175 15.90 -20.63 -1.16
C PHE A 175 16.90 -20.03 -2.16
N GLU A 176 16.74 -20.20 -3.47
CA GLU A 176 17.62 -19.59 -4.49
C GLU A 176 17.10 -18.24 -5.00
N ALA A 177 15.83 -17.92 -4.73
CA ALA A 177 15.18 -16.68 -5.15
C ALA A 177 15.48 -15.46 -4.25
N ASP A 178 16.27 -15.64 -3.18
CA ASP A 178 16.45 -14.64 -2.12
C ASP A 178 17.20 -13.37 -2.57
N SER A 179 17.88 -13.41 -3.72
CA SER A 179 18.67 -12.27 -4.22
C SER A 179 17.85 -11.25 -5.03
N VAL A 180 16.83 -11.67 -5.79
CA VAL A 180 16.11 -10.76 -6.71
C VAL A 180 14.81 -10.23 -6.10
N CYS A 181 13.94 -11.13 -5.63
CA CYS A 181 12.61 -10.78 -5.07
C CYS A 181 12.52 -11.10 -3.57
N GLY A 182 13.66 -11.33 -2.92
CA GLY A 182 13.77 -11.71 -1.52
C GLY A 182 14.01 -10.53 -0.59
N SER A 183 14.27 -10.83 0.69
CA SER A 183 14.43 -9.80 1.74
C SER A 183 15.67 -8.91 1.55
N HIS A 184 16.60 -9.32 0.68
CA HIS A 184 17.79 -8.56 0.29
C HIS A 184 17.54 -7.61 -0.89
N SER A 185 16.32 -7.56 -1.44
CA SER A 185 16.01 -6.65 -2.54
C SER A 185 16.00 -5.19 -2.07
N VAL A 186 16.78 -4.35 -2.73
CA VAL A 186 16.79 -2.88 -2.51
C VAL A 186 15.47 -2.25 -2.95
N ALA A 187 14.66 -2.92 -3.78
CA ALA A 187 13.34 -2.44 -4.16
C ALA A 187 12.39 -2.31 -2.96
N ILE A 188 12.52 -3.18 -1.95
CA ILE A 188 11.67 -3.20 -0.76
C ILE A 188 11.72 -1.86 0.01
N PRO A 189 12.89 -1.39 0.50
CA PRO A 189 12.96 -0.11 1.20
C PRO A 189 12.61 1.08 0.30
N ILE A 190 12.88 1.00 -1.01
CA ILE A 190 12.48 2.06 -1.96
C ILE A 190 10.95 2.16 -2.00
N VAL A 191 10.24 1.07 -2.22
CA VAL A 191 8.77 1.09 -2.29
C VAL A 191 8.12 1.46 -0.95
N LEU A 192 8.70 1.02 0.17
CA LEU A 192 8.24 1.43 1.51
C LEU A 192 8.34 2.93 1.74
N VAL A 193 9.42 3.58 1.28
CA VAL A 193 9.67 5.00 1.56
C VAL A 193 8.91 5.93 0.61
N LEU A 194 8.53 5.46 -0.58
CA LEU A 194 7.88 6.29 -1.61
C LEU A 194 6.69 7.12 -1.11
N PRO A 195 5.69 6.56 -0.40
CA PRO A 195 4.57 7.34 0.11
C PRO A 195 4.99 8.50 1.03
N TYR A 196 5.99 8.28 1.88
CA TYR A 196 6.54 9.30 2.78
C TYR A 196 7.29 10.38 2.01
N LEU A 197 8.03 10.01 0.95
CA LEU A 197 8.69 10.99 0.07
C LEU A 197 7.67 11.83 -0.70
N PHE A 198 6.57 11.23 -1.18
CA PHE A 198 5.50 12.00 -1.84
C PHE A 198 4.92 13.05 -0.90
N ARG A 199 4.61 12.69 0.34
CA ARG A 199 4.13 13.64 1.36
C ARG A 199 5.16 14.70 1.70
N LEU A 200 6.42 14.32 1.85
CA LEU A 200 7.53 15.26 2.05
C LEU A 200 7.59 16.29 0.91
N PHE A 201 7.57 15.85 -0.35
CA PHE A 201 7.64 16.74 -1.51
C PHE A 201 6.39 17.62 -1.65
N GLN A 202 5.20 17.09 -1.36
CA GLN A 202 3.98 17.89 -1.30
C GLN A 202 4.08 19.00 -0.23
N CYS A 203 4.60 18.69 0.96
CA CYS A 203 4.78 19.67 2.03
C CYS A 203 5.81 20.75 1.65
N LEU A 204 6.94 20.37 1.05
CA LEU A 204 7.92 21.32 0.54
C LEU A 204 7.36 22.19 -0.59
N ARG A 205 6.55 21.62 -1.48
CA ARG A 205 5.85 22.35 -2.53
C ARG A 205 4.87 23.37 -1.93
N GLN A 206 4.08 22.94 -0.96
CA GLN A 206 3.14 23.81 -0.26
C GLN A 206 3.85 24.95 0.46
N TYR A 207 5.01 24.70 1.08
CA TYR A 207 5.85 25.76 1.65
C TYR A 207 6.31 26.75 0.59
N LYS A 208 6.77 26.27 -0.57
CA LYS A 208 7.21 27.13 -1.68
C LYS A 208 6.11 28.09 -2.11
N ASP A 209 4.88 27.59 -2.21
CA ASP A 209 3.72 28.36 -2.69
C ASP A 209 3.15 29.31 -1.62
N THR A 210 3.05 28.86 -0.37
CA THR A 210 2.35 29.61 0.71
C THR A 210 3.27 30.34 1.68
N ARG A 211 4.55 29.93 1.77
CA ARG A 211 5.53 30.34 2.78
C ARG A 211 5.12 30.06 4.24
N ASP A 212 4.12 29.20 4.46
CA ASP A 212 3.73 28.77 5.80
C ASP A 212 4.73 27.77 6.38
N LYS A 213 5.46 28.18 7.42
CA LYS A 213 6.45 27.34 8.11
C LYS A 213 5.85 26.07 8.70
N THR A 214 4.55 26.02 8.99
CA THR A 214 3.88 24.81 9.49
C THR A 214 4.07 23.65 8.52
N THR A 215 4.03 23.91 7.21
CA THR A 215 4.23 22.89 6.18
C THR A 215 5.65 22.30 6.20
N LEU A 216 6.68 23.07 6.61
CA LEU A 216 8.03 22.53 6.79
C LEU A 216 8.13 21.57 7.97
N PHE A 217 7.44 21.86 9.08
CA PHE A 217 7.36 20.94 10.19
C PHE A 217 6.61 19.65 9.81
N ASN A 218 5.60 19.75 8.93
CA ASN A 218 4.97 18.56 8.38
C ASN A 218 5.92 17.77 7.47
N ALA A 219 6.71 18.45 6.64
CA ALA A 219 7.74 17.80 5.83
C ALA A 219 8.77 17.08 6.71
N LEU A 220 9.14 17.68 7.85
CA LEU A 220 10.03 17.06 8.82
C LEU A 220 9.38 15.81 9.47
N LYS A 221 8.08 15.84 9.78
CA LYS A 221 7.33 14.66 10.24
C LYS A 221 7.55 13.47 9.30
N TYR A 222 7.24 13.63 8.01
CA TYR A 222 7.39 12.53 7.04
C TYR A 222 8.85 12.15 6.77
N SER A 223 9.81 13.07 6.92
CA SER A 223 11.23 12.72 6.77
C SER A 223 11.74 11.81 7.88
N THR A 224 11.14 11.86 9.08
CA THR A 224 11.53 10.98 10.21
C THR A 224 11.27 9.49 9.95
N ALA A 225 10.38 9.14 9.00
CA ALA A 225 10.14 7.75 8.60
C ALA A 225 11.28 7.16 7.75
N VAL A 226 12.00 8.00 7.00
CA VAL A 226 13.08 7.59 6.10
C VAL A 226 14.18 6.78 6.82
N PRO A 227 14.79 7.25 7.92
CA PRO A 227 15.80 6.48 8.63
C PRO A 227 15.25 5.17 9.21
N VAL A 228 13.98 5.14 9.66
CA VAL A 228 13.34 3.90 10.15
C VAL A 228 13.36 2.82 9.06
N ILE A 229 12.98 3.20 7.84
CA ILE A 229 12.87 2.28 6.71
C ILE A 229 14.25 1.79 6.24
N PHE A 230 15.18 2.70 5.98
CA PHE A 230 16.50 2.32 5.47
C PHE A 230 17.34 1.59 6.50
N VAL A 231 17.32 2.00 7.77
CA VAL A 231 18.05 1.26 8.81
C VAL A 231 17.41 -0.11 9.02
N SER A 232 16.08 -0.25 8.94
CA SER A 232 15.42 -1.57 8.98
C SER A 232 15.90 -2.49 7.86
N ALA A 233 16.17 -1.97 6.66
CA ALA A 233 16.67 -2.78 5.55
C ALA A 233 18.09 -3.30 5.79
N LEU A 234 18.94 -2.53 6.51
CA LEU A 234 20.30 -2.95 6.83
C LEU A 234 20.36 -4.26 7.61
N LYS A 235 19.30 -4.66 8.32
CA LYS A 235 19.17 -5.98 8.95
C LYS A 235 19.58 -7.14 8.04
N TYR A 236 19.29 -7.03 6.73
CA TYR A 236 19.57 -8.06 5.74
C TYR A 236 20.91 -7.87 5.03
N HIS A 237 21.61 -6.76 5.24
CA HIS A 237 22.84 -6.42 4.51
C HIS A 237 24.09 -6.30 5.38
N VAL A 238 23.95 -6.45 6.70
CA VAL A 238 25.05 -6.30 7.66
C VAL A 238 25.20 -7.57 8.50
N PHE A 239 26.40 -7.78 9.03
CA PHE A 239 26.64 -8.89 9.95
C PHE A 239 25.73 -8.80 11.19
N PRO A 240 25.26 -9.94 11.74
CA PRO A 240 24.37 -9.97 12.90
C PRO A 240 24.88 -9.15 14.09
N ASP A 241 26.19 -9.20 14.37
CA ASP A 241 26.79 -8.45 15.47
C ASP A 241 26.70 -6.93 15.25
N ASN A 242 26.93 -6.45 14.02
CA ASN A 242 26.76 -5.03 13.69
C ASN A 242 25.29 -4.61 13.77
N TRP A 243 24.37 -5.48 13.35
CA TRP A 243 22.94 -5.23 13.49
C TRP A 243 22.56 -5.05 14.96
N VAL A 244 22.94 -5.99 15.84
CA VAL A 244 22.56 -5.97 17.25
C VAL A 244 23.18 -4.79 17.99
N ASN A 245 24.48 -4.50 17.75
CA ASN A 245 25.23 -3.53 18.55
C ASN A 245 25.11 -2.08 18.06
N LEU A 246 24.89 -1.85 16.77
CA LEU A 246 24.90 -0.49 16.19
C LEU A 246 23.56 -0.12 15.54
N TYR A 247 23.13 -0.91 14.54
CA TYR A 247 22.00 -0.50 13.70
C TYR A 247 20.64 -0.69 14.37
N ARG A 248 20.47 -1.71 15.21
CA ARG A 248 19.23 -1.94 15.95
C ARG A 248 18.94 -0.83 16.96
N PRO A 249 19.90 -0.36 17.79
CA PRO A 249 19.71 0.84 18.61
C PRO A 249 19.35 2.07 17.78
N LEU A 250 20.04 2.32 16.66
CA LEU A 250 19.75 3.45 15.77
C LEU A 250 18.34 3.37 15.17
N TRP A 251 17.92 2.18 14.75
CA TRP A 251 16.57 1.91 14.26
C TRP A 251 15.53 2.18 15.34
N LEU A 252 15.76 1.72 16.58
CA LEU A 252 14.86 1.95 17.72
C LEU A 252 14.69 3.44 18.01
N VAL A 253 15.80 4.20 18.08
CA VAL A 253 15.76 5.65 18.29
C VAL A 253 14.99 6.33 17.15
N SER A 254 15.28 5.97 15.89
CA SER A 254 14.58 6.51 14.73
C SER A 254 13.07 6.21 14.80
N ALA A 255 12.70 4.99 15.19
CA ALA A 255 11.31 4.56 15.30
C ALA A 255 10.56 5.32 16.40
N VAL A 256 11.20 5.53 17.56
CA VAL A 256 10.65 6.32 18.66
C VAL A 256 10.45 7.77 18.24
N VAL A 257 11.44 8.40 17.60
CA VAL A 257 11.33 9.78 17.10
C VAL A 257 10.18 9.90 16.10
N ASN A 258 10.12 9.02 15.10
CA ASN A 258 9.05 9.02 14.10
C ASN A 258 7.67 8.83 14.72
N CYS A 259 7.54 7.87 15.64
CA CYS A 259 6.28 7.58 16.33
C CYS A 259 5.81 8.76 17.18
N LEU A 260 6.67 9.30 18.04
CA LEU A 260 6.33 10.41 18.93
C LEU A 260 6.00 11.68 18.16
N TYR A 261 6.76 12.00 17.11
CA TYR A 261 6.47 13.18 16.30
C TYR A 261 5.17 13.01 15.52
N SER A 262 4.95 11.86 14.88
CA SER A 262 3.69 11.60 14.15
C SER A 262 2.49 11.70 15.08
N PHE A 263 2.57 11.07 16.26
CA PHE A 263 1.52 11.13 17.28
C PHE A 263 1.25 12.56 17.77
N TYR A 264 2.30 13.32 18.09
CA TYR A 264 2.17 14.71 18.49
C TYR A 264 1.48 15.54 17.40
N TRP A 265 1.87 15.35 16.14
CA TRP A 265 1.30 16.06 15.01
C TRP A 265 -0.20 15.76 14.86
N ASP A 266 -0.57 14.48 14.89
CA ASP A 266 -1.95 14.06 14.69
C ASP A 266 -2.86 14.67 15.77
N LEU A 267 -2.44 14.62 17.05
CA LEU A 267 -3.21 15.21 18.15
C LEU A 267 -3.34 16.73 18.07
N THR A 268 -2.23 17.43 17.81
CA THR A 268 -2.17 18.90 18.00
C THR A 268 -2.43 19.70 16.73
N ARG A 269 -2.22 19.10 15.56
CA ARG A 269 -2.33 19.78 14.26
C ARG A 269 -3.48 19.24 13.43
N ASP A 270 -3.60 17.93 13.29
CA ASP A 270 -4.59 17.34 12.38
C ASP A 270 -5.97 17.20 13.05
N TRP A 271 -6.02 16.80 14.33
CA TRP A 271 -7.28 16.68 15.08
C TRP A 271 -7.63 17.92 15.91
N ASP A 272 -6.66 18.82 16.10
CA ASP A 272 -6.77 20.05 16.89
C ASP A 272 -7.42 19.83 18.28
N LEU A 273 -7.05 18.71 18.93
CA LEU A 273 -7.48 18.38 20.29
C LEU A 273 -6.65 19.18 21.30
N ARG A 274 -6.94 20.46 21.42
CA ARG A 274 -6.36 21.36 22.43
C ARG A 274 -7.25 21.51 23.65
#